data_AF-A0A928F1N3-F1
#
_entry.id   AF-A0A928F1N3-F1
#
_cell.length_a   1.000
_cell.length_b   1.000
_cell.length_c   1.000
_cell.angle_alpha   90.00
_cell.angle_beta   90.00
_cell.angle_gamma   90.00
#
_symmetry.space_group_name_H-M   'P 1'
#
loop_
_entity.id
_entity.type
_entity.pdbx_description
1 polymer ?
#
loop_
_entity_poly.entity_id
_entity_poly.type
_entity_poly.pdbx_seq_one_letter_code
_entity_poly.pdbx_strand_id
1 'polypeptide(L)'
;MKKRNASSKFRRCFALLAATVSIFAALVSDFAYGDEYNDAWFNEYANISKTATDENVVPNLFKNDKAFENYKRFPLVVHNNVHYVPLEMFLGLADTRLTYGYSSDYFYLSRERSSRYISFDVENNLVTTHNLEPYTLETKLFHSTRYIPVAEVAKVLGITMEIYENRDEGVYALRLSDSKAKLSFSELIKIYSPIKKDDPVLPPDKPDPPVVDPVVTPEIGNRSIYLSADVTDFRFVKPVLSILEYNIPKSSFTFFVKPSDILKHPDEIRQIIAAGQNVGFLLDAEDPAGSLEDARENLRLVAKCSSRLVRFSVGSSGVKLSDEEYAAFVEKYGVRVWDYNISSADKPDMYEKMYGELYNLASNRGTTRAVFRITPGTNTVSALRRLFESVRAKDQLVIMSWDETTRNYTVR
;
A
#
# COMPACT_ATOMS: atom_id res chain seq x y z
N MET A 1 34.19 -12.19 -64.57
CA MET A 1 33.08 -11.28 -64.21
C MET A 1 31.93 -12.08 -63.61
N LYS A 2 31.76 -12.04 -62.28
CA LYS A 2 30.50 -12.40 -61.59
C LYS A 2 30.57 -11.81 -60.17
N LYS A 3 30.06 -10.59 -60.01
CA LYS A 3 29.70 -9.98 -58.73
C LYS A 3 28.27 -9.48 -58.88
N ARG A 4 27.36 -9.98 -58.04
CA ARG A 4 26.19 -9.29 -57.45
C ARG A 4 25.09 -10.31 -57.12
N ASN A 5 24.75 -10.41 -55.83
CA ASN A 5 23.38 -10.33 -55.29
C ASN A 5 23.30 -10.90 -53.86
N ALA A 6 24.15 -10.42 -52.94
CA ALA A 6 23.99 -10.66 -51.51
C ALA A 6 23.38 -9.46 -50.74
N SER A 7 23.30 -8.27 -51.35
CA SER A 7 22.91 -7.05 -50.62
C SER A 7 21.40 -6.77 -50.56
N SER A 8 20.55 -7.51 -51.28
CA SER A 8 19.09 -7.27 -51.28
C SER A 8 18.34 -8.07 -50.21
N LYS A 9 18.84 -9.25 -49.81
CA LYS A 9 18.23 -10.06 -48.75
C LYS A 9 18.53 -9.51 -47.35
N PHE A 10 19.71 -8.95 -47.13
CA PHE A 10 20.08 -8.39 -45.82
C PHE A 10 19.31 -7.12 -45.46
N ARG A 11 18.89 -6.32 -46.46
CA ARG A 11 18.08 -5.11 -46.24
C ARG A 11 16.61 -5.40 -45.90
N ARG A 12 16.07 -6.56 -46.27
CA ARG A 12 14.68 -6.93 -45.95
C ARG A 12 14.52 -7.47 -44.53
N CYS A 13 15.53 -8.15 -43.98
CA CYS A 13 15.49 -8.61 -42.59
C CYS A 13 15.65 -7.46 -41.57
N PHE A 14 16.41 -6.40 -41.90
CA PHE A 14 16.54 -5.24 -41.03
C PHE A 14 15.29 -4.34 -41.01
N ALA A 15 14.55 -4.25 -42.12
CA ALA A 15 13.30 -3.50 -42.17
C ALA A 15 12.18 -4.18 -41.35
N LEU A 16 12.16 -5.52 -41.29
CA LEU A 16 11.20 -6.25 -40.46
C LEU A 16 11.49 -6.15 -38.96
N LEU A 17 12.78 -6.08 -38.58
CA LEU A 17 13.19 -5.94 -37.18
C LEU A 17 12.96 -4.51 -36.65
N ALA A 18 13.09 -3.49 -37.51
CA ALA A 18 12.80 -2.10 -37.14
C ALA A 18 11.29 -1.86 -36.97
N ALA A 19 10.44 -2.51 -37.77
CA ALA A 19 8.99 -2.39 -37.65
C ALA A 19 8.44 -3.06 -36.37
N THR A 20 9.02 -4.17 -35.91
CA THR A 20 8.61 -4.80 -34.65
C THR A 20 9.11 -4.05 -33.41
N VAL A 21 10.26 -3.38 -33.48
CA VAL A 21 10.74 -2.51 -32.38
C VAL A 21 9.91 -1.22 -32.29
N SER A 22 9.44 -0.67 -33.41
CA SER A 22 8.55 0.50 -33.38
C SER A 22 7.13 0.20 -32.89
N ILE A 23 6.60 -1.02 -33.11
CA ILE A 23 5.32 -1.44 -32.53
C ILE A 23 5.45 -1.71 -31.02
N PHE A 24 6.61 -2.21 -30.56
CA PHE A 24 6.88 -2.35 -29.13
C PHE A 24 7.14 -1.00 -28.44
N ALA A 25 7.80 -0.05 -29.11
CA ALA A 25 7.98 1.29 -28.57
C ALA A 25 6.66 2.09 -28.51
N ALA A 26 5.71 1.84 -29.41
CA ALA A 26 4.37 2.43 -29.36
C ALA A 26 3.44 1.75 -28.33
N LEU A 27 3.74 0.52 -27.90
CA LEU A 27 3.02 -0.18 -26.82
C LEU A 27 3.63 0.05 -25.43
N VAL A 28 4.82 0.63 -25.35
CA VAL A 28 5.50 0.97 -24.08
C VAL A 28 5.45 2.48 -23.80
N SER A 29 5.03 3.31 -24.77
CA SER A 29 4.88 4.75 -24.58
C SER A 29 3.59 5.19 -23.85
N ASP A 30 2.65 4.28 -23.59
CA ASP A 30 1.45 4.58 -22.77
C ASP A 30 1.66 4.36 -21.26
N PHE A 31 2.89 4.05 -20.82
CA PHE A 31 3.25 4.12 -19.38
C PHE A 31 3.80 5.49 -18.96
N ALA A 32 3.54 6.53 -19.74
CA ALA A 32 3.48 7.88 -19.21
C ALA A 32 2.08 8.12 -18.63
N TYR A 33 1.78 7.52 -17.47
CA TYR A 33 0.65 7.94 -16.63
C TYR A 33 1.03 9.28 -15.96
N GLY A 34 1.20 10.30 -16.80
CA GLY A 34 1.05 11.69 -16.43
C GLY A 34 -0.35 12.11 -16.83
N ASP A 35 -1.36 11.43 -16.31
CA ASP A 35 -2.72 11.91 -16.46
C ASP A 35 -2.79 13.27 -15.77
N GLU A 36 -3.36 14.25 -16.44
CA GLU A 36 -3.64 15.57 -15.87
C GLU A 36 -4.68 15.38 -14.78
N TYR A 37 -4.20 15.09 -13.58
CA TYR A 37 -5.04 14.74 -12.44
C TYR A 37 -5.90 15.93 -12.05
N ASN A 38 -7.22 15.72 -11.90
CA ASN A 38 -8.28 16.71 -11.61
C ASN A 38 -8.62 17.64 -12.81
N ASP A 39 -9.57 17.23 -13.65
CA ASP A 39 -10.23 18.14 -14.62
C ASP A 39 -10.98 19.30 -13.92
N ALA A 40 -11.15 19.22 -12.60
CA ALA A 40 -11.68 20.29 -11.76
C ALA A 40 -10.84 20.45 -10.48
N TRP A 41 -9.58 20.89 -10.61
CA TRP A 41 -9.02 21.66 -9.50
C TRP A 41 -9.87 22.91 -9.36
N PHE A 42 -10.71 22.95 -8.33
CA PHE A 42 -11.39 24.16 -7.95
C PHE A 42 -10.35 25.08 -7.31
N ASN A 43 -9.65 25.85 -8.14
CA ASN A 43 -8.71 26.88 -7.68
C ASN A 43 -9.40 27.90 -6.74
N GLU A 44 -10.73 27.94 -6.72
CA GLU A 44 -11.54 28.76 -5.82
C GLU A 44 -11.65 28.23 -4.37
N TYR A 45 -11.34 26.94 -4.10
CA TYR A 45 -11.37 26.40 -2.73
C TYR A 45 -9.96 26.08 -2.22
N ALA A 46 -9.53 26.81 -1.20
CA ALA A 46 -8.22 26.67 -0.58
C ALA A 46 -7.94 25.22 -0.12
N ASN A 47 -8.95 24.55 0.46
CA ASN A 47 -8.79 23.23 1.08
C ASN A 47 -8.71 22.04 0.08
N ILE A 48 -8.98 22.29 -1.22
CA ILE A 48 -8.85 21.29 -2.30
C ILE A 48 -8.00 21.78 -3.48
N SER A 49 -7.34 22.94 -3.35
CA SER A 49 -6.42 23.50 -4.35
C SER A 49 -5.09 22.73 -4.42
N LYS A 50 -4.39 22.80 -5.56
CA LYS A 50 -3.04 22.21 -5.72
C LYS A 50 -2.00 22.76 -4.72
N THR A 51 -2.24 23.95 -4.20
CA THR A 51 -1.32 24.70 -3.33
C THR A 51 -1.64 24.54 -1.85
N ALA A 52 -2.60 23.69 -1.48
CA ALA A 52 -2.98 23.47 -0.08
C ALA A 52 -1.81 22.86 0.72
N THR A 53 -1.31 23.61 1.72
CA THR A 53 -0.25 23.18 2.67
C THR A 53 -0.85 22.63 3.97
N ASP A 54 -0.07 21.88 4.77
CA ASP A 54 -0.55 21.27 6.03
C ASP A 54 -1.05 22.28 7.07
N GLU A 55 -0.70 23.56 6.92
CA GLU A 55 -1.09 24.65 7.84
C GLU A 55 -2.53 25.18 7.58
N ASN A 56 -3.22 24.72 6.52
CA ASN A 56 -4.42 25.41 5.98
C ASN A 56 -5.63 24.52 5.59
N VAL A 57 -5.91 23.37 6.22
CA VAL A 57 -6.92 22.46 5.61
C VAL A 57 -8.00 21.93 6.55
N VAL A 58 -9.20 22.52 6.42
CA VAL A 58 -10.47 21.83 6.67
C VAL A 58 -10.53 20.56 5.82
N PRO A 59 -10.70 19.36 6.40
CA PRO A 59 -10.81 18.12 5.62
C PRO A 59 -11.92 18.19 4.57
N ASN A 60 -11.74 17.53 3.44
CA ASN A 60 -12.73 17.50 2.35
C ASN A 60 -13.65 16.26 2.40
N LEU A 61 -13.36 15.28 3.26
CA LEU A 61 -14.15 14.06 3.44
C LEU A 61 -14.42 13.82 4.94
N PHE A 62 -15.66 13.48 5.26
CA PHE A 62 -16.12 13.20 6.62
C PHE A 62 -16.96 11.94 6.71
N LYS A 63 -16.79 11.20 7.82
CA LYS A 63 -17.66 10.10 8.25
C LYS A 63 -18.36 10.50 9.55
N ASN A 64 -19.68 10.66 9.52
CA ASN A 64 -20.42 11.27 10.62
C ASN A 64 -19.70 12.56 11.08
N ASP A 65 -19.43 12.73 12.36
CA ASP A 65 -18.78 13.93 12.92
C ASP A 65 -17.25 13.83 12.98
N LYS A 66 -16.64 12.99 12.14
CA LYS A 66 -15.19 12.81 12.10
C LYS A 66 -14.65 13.02 10.71
N ALA A 67 -13.52 13.70 10.61
CA ALA A 67 -12.74 13.75 9.39
C ALA A 67 -12.36 12.33 8.96
N PHE A 68 -12.45 12.05 7.67
CA PHE A 68 -11.90 10.83 7.10
C PHE A 68 -10.37 10.95 7.07
N GLU A 69 -9.68 9.94 7.59
CA GLU A 69 -8.23 10.00 7.81
C GLU A 69 -7.49 10.23 6.47
N ASN A 70 -6.71 11.32 6.43
CA ASN A 70 -5.74 11.70 5.38
C ASN A 70 -6.32 12.31 4.08
N TYR A 71 -6.70 13.59 4.12
CA TYR A 71 -7.23 14.38 2.99
C TYR A 71 -6.28 14.51 1.79
N LYS A 72 -4.96 14.38 1.99
CA LYS A 72 -3.94 14.36 0.91
C LYS A 72 -3.85 13.01 0.20
N ARG A 73 -4.11 11.91 0.94
CA ARG A 73 -4.06 10.54 0.40
C ARG A 73 -5.37 10.14 -0.27
N PHE A 74 -6.48 10.65 0.25
CA PHE A 74 -7.81 10.38 -0.26
C PHE A 74 -8.57 11.69 -0.49
N PRO A 75 -8.23 12.48 -1.51
CA PRO A 75 -8.99 13.68 -1.80
C PRO A 75 -10.41 13.29 -2.21
N LEU A 76 -11.37 14.18 -1.98
CA LEU A 76 -12.61 14.19 -2.72
C LEU A 76 -12.28 14.45 -4.20
N VAL A 77 -12.71 13.57 -5.09
CA VAL A 77 -12.50 13.73 -6.53
C VAL A 77 -13.83 14.07 -7.19
N VAL A 78 -13.84 15.09 -8.04
CA VAL A 78 -15.00 15.42 -8.87
C VAL A 78 -14.58 15.33 -10.32
N HIS A 79 -15.17 14.39 -11.07
CA HIS A 79 -14.84 14.16 -12.47
C HIS A 79 -16.14 14.04 -13.27
N ASN A 80 -16.27 14.80 -14.35
CA ASN A 80 -17.52 14.91 -15.13
C ASN A 80 -18.77 15.18 -14.27
N ASN A 81 -18.63 16.07 -13.28
CA ASN A 81 -19.68 16.44 -12.33
C ASN A 81 -20.20 15.26 -11.45
N VAL A 82 -19.44 14.18 -11.36
CA VAL A 82 -19.70 13.05 -10.45
C VAL A 82 -18.71 13.10 -9.30
N HIS A 83 -19.22 13.05 -8.07
CA HIS A 83 -18.40 12.94 -6.87
C HIS A 83 -17.94 11.50 -6.67
N TYR A 84 -16.64 11.33 -6.60
CA TYR A 84 -15.97 10.08 -6.35
C TYR A 84 -15.32 10.14 -4.97
N VAL A 85 -15.58 9.12 -4.16
CA VAL A 85 -14.93 8.93 -2.85
C VAL A 85 -14.28 7.55 -2.81
N PRO A 86 -13.21 7.36 -2.02
CA PRO A 86 -12.59 6.05 -1.87
C PRO A 86 -13.60 5.06 -1.28
N LEU A 87 -13.58 3.82 -1.74
CA LEU A 87 -14.46 2.73 -1.30
C LEU A 87 -14.48 2.59 0.23
N GLU A 88 -13.34 2.84 0.87
CA GLU A 88 -13.13 2.82 2.31
C GLU A 88 -14.03 3.79 3.07
N MET A 89 -14.57 4.84 2.43
CA MET A 89 -15.51 5.78 3.03
C MET A 89 -16.80 5.11 3.50
N PHE A 90 -17.17 3.96 2.93
CA PHE A 90 -18.37 3.24 3.34
C PHE A 90 -18.12 2.28 4.50
N LEU A 91 -16.87 1.87 4.74
CA LEU A 91 -16.55 0.88 5.78
C LEU A 91 -16.84 1.41 7.18
N GLY A 92 -17.55 0.60 7.96
CA GLY A 92 -17.92 0.91 9.35
C GLY A 92 -19.05 1.92 9.49
N LEU A 93 -19.51 2.55 8.41
CA LEU A 93 -20.74 3.34 8.40
C LEU A 93 -21.94 2.42 8.26
N ALA A 94 -22.95 2.61 9.12
CA ALA A 94 -24.23 1.92 8.98
C ALA A 94 -24.14 0.37 9.01
N ASP A 95 -23.11 -0.17 9.66
CA ASP A 95 -22.74 -1.59 9.65
C ASP A 95 -22.45 -2.13 8.23
N THR A 96 -21.90 -1.27 7.36
CA THR A 96 -21.50 -1.66 6.00
C THR A 96 -20.20 -2.46 6.05
N ARG A 97 -20.19 -3.59 5.34
CA ARG A 97 -19.04 -4.44 5.10
C ARG A 97 -18.71 -4.47 3.61
N LEU A 98 -17.42 -4.61 3.34
CA LEU A 98 -16.87 -4.88 2.03
C LEU A 98 -16.44 -6.34 1.98
N THR A 99 -16.93 -7.04 0.96
CA THR A 99 -16.52 -8.41 0.67
C THR A 99 -16.01 -8.46 -0.75
N TYR A 100 -14.78 -8.94 -0.90
CA TYR A 100 -14.20 -9.26 -2.20
C TYR A 100 -14.61 -10.68 -2.62
N GLY A 101 -14.85 -10.84 -3.92
CA GLY A 101 -15.03 -12.12 -4.58
C GLY A 101 -13.68 -12.76 -4.93
N TYR A 102 -13.62 -13.39 -6.09
CA TYR A 102 -12.43 -14.10 -6.55
C TYR A 102 -11.25 -13.17 -6.93
N SER A 103 -11.51 -11.88 -7.17
CA SER A 103 -10.49 -10.84 -7.38
C SER A 103 -10.92 -9.50 -6.77
N SER A 104 -10.00 -8.52 -6.74
CA SER A 104 -10.28 -7.15 -6.28
C SER A 104 -11.13 -6.32 -7.23
N ASP A 105 -11.40 -6.82 -8.44
CA ASP A 105 -12.32 -6.24 -9.42
C ASP A 105 -13.77 -6.72 -9.26
N TYR A 106 -13.98 -7.77 -8.45
CA TYR A 106 -15.30 -8.25 -8.07
C TYR A 106 -15.49 -8.07 -6.57
N PHE A 107 -16.32 -7.13 -6.16
CA PHE A 107 -16.60 -6.89 -4.74
C PHE A 107 -18.02 -6.45 -4.51
N TYR A 108 -18.50 -6.53 -3.28
CA TYR A 108 -19.78 -5.95 -2.92
C TYR A 108 -19.73 -5.26 -1.58
N LEU A 109 -20.51 -4.20 -1.46
CA LEU A 109 -20.83 -3.54 -0.22
C LEU A 109 -22.20 -4.03 0.24
N SER A 110 -22.28 -4.52 1.47
CA SER A 110 -23.54 -4.90 2.10
C SER A 110 -23.67 -4.28 3.47
N ARG A 111 -24.88 -3.91 3.85
CA ARG A 111 -25.18 -3.51 5.23
C ARG A 111 -25.70 -4.71 5.99
N GLU A 112 -25.02 -5.15 7.05
CA GLU A 112 -25.37 -6.41 7.74
C GLU A 112 -26.80 -6.46 8.27
N ARG A 113 -27.34 -5.31 8.68
CA ARG A 113 -28.67 -5.19 9.30
C ARG A 113 -29.78 -4.82 8.32
N SER A 114 -29.48 -4.76 7.02
CA SER A 114 -30.48 -4.50 5.98
C SER A 114 -30.26 -5.41 4.79
N SER A 115 -31.29 -5.76 4.04
CA SER A 115 -31.13 -6.50 2.78
C SER A 115 -30.51 -5.68 1.65
N ARG A 116 -29.95 -4.49 1.95
CA ARG A 116 -29.34 -3.59 0.96
C ARG A 116 -27.89 -3.99 0.69
N TYR A 117 -27.60 -4.21 -0.57
CA TYR A 117 -26.24 -4.37 -1.07
C TYR A 117 -26.11 -3.76 -2.47
N ILE A 118 -24.86 -3.54 -2.85
CA ILE A 118 -24.43 -3.26 -4.22
C ILE A 118 -23.16 -4.06 -4.51
N SER A 119 -23.19 -4.89 -5.54
CA SER A 119 -22.05 -5.63 -6.06
C SER A 119 -21.51 -4.96 -7.31
N PHE A 120 -20.20 -4.99 -7.47
CA PHE A 120 -19.45 -4.37 -8.54
C PHE A 120 -18.71 -5.46 -9.31
N ASP A 121 -18.90 -5.44 -10.62
CA ASP A 121 -18.07 -6.05 -11.63
C ASP A 121 -17.37 -4.89 -12.35
N VAL A 122 -16.15 -4.60 -11.90
CA VAL A 122 -15.36 -3.47 -12.39
C VAL A 122 -14.97 -3.67 -13.85
N GLU A 123 -14.61 -4.91 -14.23
CA GLU A 123 -14.14 -5.22 -15.58
C GLU A 123 -15.19 -4.86 -16.63
N ASN A 124 -16.46 -5.08 -16.31
CA ASN A 124 -17.59 -4.79 -17.20
C ASN A 124 -18.31 -3.46 -16.89
N ASN A 125 -17.85 -2.70 -15.89
CA ASN A 125 -18.54 -1.51 -15.34
C ASN A 125 -20.00 -1.78 -14.96
N LEU A 126 -20.29 -2.98 -14.47
CA LEU A 126 -21.64 -3.39 -14.08
C LEU A 126 -21.77 -3.41 -12.57
N VAL A 127 -22.91 -2.94 -12.09
CA VAL A 127 -23.31 -3.09 -10.70
C VAL A 127 -24.65 -3.77 -10.59
N THR A 128 -24.79 -4.65 -9.60
CA THR A 128 -26.06 -5.30 -9.27
C THR A 128 -26.44 -4.95 -7.84
N THR A 129 -27.70 -4.62 -7.61
CA THR A 129 -28.19 -4.23 -6.28
C THR A 129 -29.14 -5.28 -5.71
N HIS A 130 -29.66 -5.04 -4.52
CA HIS A 130 -30.70 -5.85 -3.89
C HIS A 130 -31.97 -6.06 -4.74
N ASN A 131 -32.19 -5.25 -5.79
CA ASN A 131 -33.29 -5.43 -6.74
C ASN A 131 -32.96 -6.40 -7.88
N LEU A 132 -31.73 -6.94 -7.92
CA LEU A 132 -31.23 -7.89 -8.93
C LEU A 132 -31.18 -7.37 -10.38
N GLU A 133 -31.42 -6.07 -10.59
CA GLU A 133 -31.25 -5.42 -11.88
C GLU A 133 -29.82 -4.87 -12.03
N PRO A 134 -29.05 -5.34 -13.02
CA PRO A 134 -27.75 -4.79 -13.32
C PRO A 134 -27.88 -3.45 -14.05
N TYR A 135 -27.03 -2.48 -13.71
CA TYR A 135 -26.89 -1.23 -14.45
C TYR A 135 -25.42 -0.81 -14.51
N THR A 136 -25.10 0.14 -15.39
CA THR A 136 -23.73 0.63 -15.54
C THR A 136 -23.40 1.63 -14.45
N LEU A 137 -22.29 1.41 -13.76
CA LEU A 137 -21.72 2.37 -12.82
C LEU A 137 -20.20 2.28 -12.88
N GLU A 138 -19.56 3.32 -13.41
CA GLU A 138 -18.11 3.35 -13.57
C GLU A 138 -17.44 3.61 -12.23
N THR A 139 -16.56 2.70 -11.82
CA THR A 139 -15.60 2.97 -10.73
C THR A 139 -14.30 3.49 -11.32
N LYS A 140 -13.60 4.36 -10.59
CA LYS A 140 -12.32 4.90 -11.05
C LYS A 140 -11.22 4.54 -10.08
N LEU A 141 -10.00 4.43 -10.59
CA LEU A 141 -8.82 4.20 -9.77
C LEU A 141 -8.09 5.54 -9.61
N PHE A 142 -8.13 6.12 -8.41
CA PHE A 142 -7.38 7.32 -8.06
C PHE A 142 -6.41 7.00 -6.93
N HIS A 143 -5.15 7.42 -7.04
CA HIS A 143 -4.11 7.18 -6.01
C HIS A 143 -4.00 5.69 -5.59
N SER A 144 -4.08 4.78 -6.57
CA SER A 144 -4.11 3.32 -6.35
C SER A 144 -5.21 2.83 -5.39
N THR A 145 -6.27 3.63 -5.27
CA THR A 145 -7.44 3.36 -4.43
C THR A 145 -8.66 3.37 -5.33
N ARG A 146 -9.56 2.42 -5.12
CA ARG A 146 -10.79 2.39 -5.89
C ARG A 146 -11.77 3.41 -5.36
N TYR A 147 -12.16 4.32 -6.23
CA TYR A 147 -13.14 5.34 -5.98
C TYR A 147 -14.45 4.98 -6.67
N ILE A 148 -15.54 5.25 -5.98
CA ILE A 148 -16.89 4.90 -6.41
C ILE A 148 -17.77 6.15 -6.46
N PRO A 149 -18.74 6.22 -7.39
CA PRO A 149 -19.74 7.31 -7.44
C PRO A 149 -20.55 7.33 -6.15
N VAL A 150 -20.31 8.36 -5.34
CA VAL A 150 -20.75 8.38 -3.94
C VAL A 150 -22.25 8.53 -3.80
N ALA A 151 -22.90 9.31 -4.67
CA ALA A 151 -24.33 9.58 -4.60
C ALA A 151 -25.15 8.32 -4.86
N GLU A 152 -24.81 7.57 -5.90
CA GLU A 152 -25.46 6.33 -6.31
C GLU A 152 -25.28 5.25 -5.24
N VAL A 153 -24.04 5.06 -4.77
CA VAL A 153 -23.75 4.02 -3.78
C VAL A 153 -24.39 4.33 -2.42
N ALA A 154 -24.31 5.58 -1.96
CA ALA A 154 -24.94 6.01 -0.71
C ALA A 154 -26.47 5.86 -0.77
N LYS A 155 -27.10 6.19 -1.90
CA LYS A 155 -28.53 5.96 -2.14
C LYS A 155 -28.91 4.48 -2.01
N VAL A 156 -28.17 3.58 -2.66
CA VAL A 156 -28.45 2.13 -2.59
C VAL A 156 -28.30 1.59 -1.17
N LEU A 157 -27.26 2.01 -0.45
CA LEU A 157 -26.99 1.57 0.92
C LEU A 157 -27.87 2.28 1.96
N GLY A 158 -28.60 3.34 1.60
CA GLY A 158 -29.36 4.15 2.55
C GLY A 158 -28.45 4.87 3.55
N ILE A 159 -27.36 5.41 3.05
CA ILE A 159 -26.42 6.27 3.76
C ILE A 159 -26.69 7.69 3.29
N THR A 160 -26.71 8.64 4.22
CA THR A 160 -26.94 10.04 3.89
C THR A 160 -25.64 10.65 3.37
N MET A 161 -25.73 11.39 2.28
CA MET A 161 -24.64 12.17 1.70
C MET A 161 -24.97 13.65 1.84
N GLU A 162 -24.02 14.44 2.30
CA GLU A 162 -24.11 15.89 2.41
C GLU A 162 -22.89 16.53 1.75
N ILE A 163 -23.09 17.64 1.05
CA ILE A 163 -22.03 18.48 0.49
C ILE A 163 -22.05 19.82 1.21
N TYR A 164 -20.88 20.31 1.58
CA TYR A 164 -20.66 21.67 2.07
C TYR A 164 -19.85 22.42 1.03
N GLU A 165 -20.39 23.55 0.56
CA GLU A 165 -19.74 24.44 -0.40
C GLU A 165 -19.80 25.86 0.17
N ASN A 166 -18.64 26.46 0.41
CA ASN A 166 -18.52 27.86 0.77
C ASN A 166 -17.31 28.47 0.06
N ARG A 167 -17.58 29.27 -0.97
CA ARG A 167 -16.55 29.92 -1.79
C ARG A 167 -15.82 31.03 -1.04
N ASP A 168 -16.52 31.77 -0.18
CA ASP A 168 -15.94 32.89 0.58
C ASP A 168 -14.94 32.42 1.65
N GLU A 169 -15.20 31.23 2.22
CA GLU A 169 -14.30 30.55 3.16
C GLU A 169 -13.29 29.63 2.44
N GLY A 170 -13.45 29.41 1.12
CA GLY A 170 -12.59 28.53 0.34
C GLY A 170 -12.68 27.07 0.75
N VAL A 171 -13.86 26.61 1.22
CA VAL A 171 -14.08 25.26 1.73
C VAL A 171 -15.07 24.49 0.86
N TYR A 172 -14.63 23.33 0.38
CA TYR A 172 -15.48 22.32 -0.26
C TYR A 172 -15.29 20.97 0.44
N ALA A 173 -16.38 20.33 0.85
CA ALA A 173 -16.32 19.07 1.58
C ALA A 173 -17.56 18.19 1.39
N LEU A 174 -17.38 16.88 1.61
CA LEU A 174 -18.44 15.87 1.56
C LEU A 174 -18.48 15.06 2.85
N ARG A 175 -19.69 14.81 3.37
CA ARG A 175 -19.93 13.95 4.52
C ARG A 175 -20.82 12.77 4.14
N LEU A 176 -20.41 11.57 4.57
CA LEU A 176 -21.28 10.40 4.64
C LEU A 176 -21.72 10.17 6.09
N SER A 177 -23.01 9.95 6.32
CA SER A 177 -23.55 9.74 7.66
C SER A 177 -24.56 8.60 7.74
N ASP A 178 -24.53 7.87 8.86
CA ASP A 178 -25.43 6.74 9.15
C ASP A 178 -26.50 7.10 10.18
N SER A 179 -26.95 8.36 10.16
CA SER A 179 -27.85 8.96 11.18
C SER A 179 -27.28 9.07 12.60
N LYS A 180 -26.01 8.69 12.82
CA LYS A 180 -25.32 8.89 14.11
C LYS A 180 -24.59 10.24 14.19
N ALA A 181 -24.55 11.00 13.11
CA ALA A 181 -24.05 12.38 13.12
C ALA A 181 -24.89 13.21 14.10
N LYS A 182 -24.22 13.88 15.04
CA LYS A 182 -24.81 14.73 16.08
C LYS A 182 -24.72 16.20 15.72
N LEU A 183 -23.76 16.56 14.87
CA LEU A 183 -23.54 17.94 14.44
C LEU A 183 -24.18 18.17 13.06
N SER A 184 -24.66 19.38 12.82
CA SER A 184 -24.88 19.82 11.45
C SER A 184 -23.55 19.85 10.70
N PHE A 185 -23.58 19.69 9.38
CA PHE A 185 -22.33 19.66 8.61
C PHE A 185 -21.58 21.01 8.73
N SER A 186 -22.29 22.13 8.78
CA SER A 186 -21.70 23.45 9.02
C SER A 186 -21.02 23.59 10.39
N GLU A 187 -21.58 23.02 11.46
CA GLU A 187 -20.95 23.03 12.78
C GLU A 187 -19.69 22.16 12.79
N LEU A 188 -19.76 21.01 12.12
CA LEU A 188 -18.61 20.13 11.96
C LEU A 188 -17.47 20.86 11.23
N ILE A 189 -17.75 21.52 10.10
CA ILE A 189 -16.73 22.28 9.35
C ILE A 189 -16.06 23.33 10.24
N LYS A 190 -16.82 24.08 11.04
CA LYS A 190 -16.28 25.09 11.98
C LYS A 190 -15.31 24.51 13.01
N ILE A 191 -15.49 23.26 13.46
CA ILE A 191 -14.56 22.59 14.38
C ILE A 191 -13.19 22.34 13.71
N TYR A 192 -13.19 22.14 12.40
CA TYR A 192 -11.99 21.83 11.62
C TYR A 192 -11.42 23.02 10.87
N SER A 193 -12.05 24.19 10.86
CA SER A 193 -11.54 25.41 10.21
C SER A 193 -10.51 26.13 11.07
N PRO A 194 -9.21 26.13 10.70
CA PRO A 194 -8.25 27.07 11.25
C PRO A 194 -8.20 28.26 10.30
N ILE A 195 -9.13 29.22 10.42
CA ILE A 195 -9.01 30.45 9.62
C ILE A 195 -9.05 31.65 10.56
N LYS A 196 -7.85 32.00 11.09
CA LYS A 196 -7.56 33.39 11.38
C LYS A 196 -7.18 34.04 10.05
N LYS A 197 -8.06 34.89 9.52
CA LYS A 197 -7.63 35.97 8.63
C LYS A 197 -6.99 37.02 9.54
N ASP A 198 -5.67 37.08 9.59
CA ASP A 198 -5.02 38.31 10.03
C ASP A 198 -5.08 39.29 8.84
N ASP A 199 -5.72 40.44 9.06
CA ASP A 199 -5.80 41.56 8.12
C ASP A 199 -4.40 42.00 7.68
N PRO A 200 -4.23 42.52 6.45
CA PRO A 200 -2.96 43.10 6.03
C PRO A 200 -2.76 44.46 6.70
N VAL A 201 -2.10 44.48 7.86
CA VAL A 201 -1.55 45.71 8.43
C VAL A 201 -0.05 45.75 8.10
N LEU A 202 0.30 46.69 7.22
CA LEU A 202 1.66 47.11 6.91
C LEU A 202 2.52 47.28 8.18
N PRO A 203 3.80 46.88 8.18
CA PRO A 203 4.66 47.00 9.35
C PRO A 203 5.11 48.44 9.59
N PRO A 204 5.11 48.94 10.84
CA PRO A 204 6.13 49.86 11.31
C PRO A 204 7.20 49.08 12.09
N ASP A 205 8.46 49.31 11.72
CA ASP A 205 9.69 48.77 12.30
C ASP A 205 9.61 48.44 13.81
N LYS A 206 9.85 47.16 14.14
CA LYS A 206 10.34 46.74 15.46
C LYS A 206 11.46 45.71 15.30
N PRO A 207 12.48 45.74 16.18
CA PRO A 207 13.71 44.99 15.99
C PRO A 207 13.47 43.49 16.14
N ASP A 208 14.19 42.70 15.34
CA ASP A 208 14.08 41.24 15.26
C ASP A 208 14.15 40.56 16.64
N PRO A 209 13.24 39.61 16.94
CA PRO A 209 13.48 38.61 17.98
C PRO A 209 14.54 37.60 17.51
N PRO A 210 15.28 36.98 18.43
CA PRO A 210 16.41 36.12 18.09
C PRO A 210 15.98 34.95 17.21
N VAL A 211 16.73 34.73 16.14
CA VAL A 211 16.61 33.60 15.23
C VAL A 211 16.66 32.31 16.06
N VAL A 212 15.52 31.62 16.17
CA VAL A 212 15.51 30.21 16.56
C VAL A 212 15.91 29.47 15.30
N ASP A 213 17.12 28.91 15.29
CA ASP A 213 17.57 28.06 14.19
C ASP A 213 16.50 27.01 13.88
N PRO A 214 16.15 26.79 12.60
CA PRO A 214 15.23 25.72 12.24
C PRO A 214 15.79 24.41 12.79
N VAL A 215 14.96 23.65 13.51
CA VAL A 215 15.27 22.28 13.91
C VAL A 215 15.56 21.51 12.62
N VAL A 216 16.85 21.33 12.32
CA VAL A 216 17.33 20.54 11.19
C VAL A 216 16.78 19.14 11.41
N THR A 217 15.73 18.78 10.68
CA THR A 217 15.22 17.41 10.71
C THR A 217 16.29 16.58 10.02
N PRO A 218 16.99 15.70 10.74
CA PRO A 218 18.18 15.12 10.17
C PRO A 218 17.80 14.15 9.06
N GLU A 219 18.55 14.23 7.97
CA GLU A 219 18.20 13.58 6.71
C GLU A 219 18.35 12.06 6.83
N ILE A 220 17.28 11.31 6.49
CA ILE A 220 17.30 9.84 6.61
C ILE A 220 18.27 9.23 5.60
N GLY A 221 18.54 9.91 4.48
CA GLY A 221 19.40 9.41 3.42
C GLY A 221 18.78 8.23 2.68
N ASN A 222 19.40 7.83 1.56
CA ASN A 222 18.82 6.83 0.68
C ASN A 222 18.74 5.42 1.32
N ARG A 223 17.57 4.79 1.28
CA ARG A 223 17.27 3.47 1.84
C ARG A 223 16.54 2.56 0.88
N SER A 224 17.10 1.36 0.72
CA SER A 224 16.45 0.19 0.16
C SER A 224 15.82 -0.62 1.29
N ILE A 225 14.48 -0.64 1.34
CA ILE A 225 13.68 -1.27 2.38
C ILE A 225 13.23 -2.65 1.90
N TYR A 226 13.60 -3.69 2.65
CA TYR A 226 13.19 -5.07 2.45
C TYR A 226 12.30 -5.50 3.61
N LEU A 227 11.12 -6.01 3.29
CA LEU A 227 10.10 -6.33 4.29
C LEU A 227 9.90 -7.83 4.40
N SER A 228 9.75 -8.30 5.63
CA SER A 228 9.42 -9.68 5.92
C SER A 228 8.69 -9.80 7.24
N ALA A 229 7.87 -10.85 7.37
CA ALA A 229 7.19 -11.20 8.59
C ALA A 229 7.46 -12.63 9.01
N ASP A 230 7.71 -12.84 10.29
CA ASP A 230 7.65 -14.17 10.90
C ASP A 230 6.22 -14.39 11.38
N VAL A 231 5.49 -15.27 10.72
CA VAL A 231 4.08 -15.52 11.02
C VAL A 231 3.98 -16.45 12.21
N THR A 232 3.57 -15.89 13.35
CA THR A 232 3.27 -16.66 14.57
C THR A 232 1.77 -16.76 14.84
N ASP A 233 0.96 -15.91 14.20
CA ASP A 233 -0.49 -15.89 14.31
C ASP A 233 -1.13 -15.60 12.95
N PHE A 234 -1.80 -16.61 12.39
CA PHE A 234 -2.36 -16.57 11.04
C PHE A 234 -3.59 -15.66 10.91
N ARG A 235 -4.20 -15.22 12.02
CA ARG A 235 -5.33 -14.27 12.00
C ARG A 235 -4.97 -12.93 11.36
N PHE A 236 -3.68 -12.58 11.38
CA PHE A 236 -3.17 -11.31 10.83
C PHE A 236 -2.67 -11.42 9.40
N VAL A 237 -2.59 -12.61 8.80
CA VAL A 237 -2.14 -12.79 7.41
C VAL A 237 -3.03 -12.00 6.45
N LYS A 238 -4.34 -12.22 6.49
CA LYS A 238 -5.28 -11.55 5.57
C LYS A 238 -5.31 -10.02 5.74
N PRO A 239 -5.38 -9.45 6.95
CA PRO A 239 -5.23 -8.01 7.16
C PRO A 239 -3.90 -7.42 6.69
N VAL A 240 -2.80 -8.18 6.80
CA VAL A 240 -1.51 -7.73 6.26
C VAL A 240 -1.54 -7.79 4.73
N LEU A 241 -1.97 -8.89 4.13
CA LEU A 241 -2.08 -9.01 2.66
C LEU A 241 -2.92 -7.90 2.06
N SER A 242 -4.05 -7.54 2.70
CA SER A 242 -4.92 -6.47 2.19
C SER A 242 -4.25 -5.10 2.18
N ILE A 243 -3.24 -4.84 3.03
CA ILE A 243 -2.47 -3.60 2.92
C ILE A 243 -1.29 -3.72 1.95
N LEU A 244 -0.71 -4.91 1.78
CA LEU A 244 0.40 -5.10 0.83
C LEU A 244 -0.07 -4.95 -0.62
N GLU A 245 -1.21 -5.55 -0.97
CA GLU A 245 -1.75 -5.59 -2.34
C GLU A 245 -1.80 -4.21 -3.03
N TYR A 246 -2.11 -3.15 -2.27
CA TYR A 246 -2.28 -1.79 -2.80
C TYR A 246 -1.08 -0.87 -2.60
N ASN A 247 -0.11 -1.25 -1.77
CA ASN A 247 0.94 -0.31 -1.33
C ASN A 247 2.36 -0.73 -1.75
N ILE A 248 2.57 -1.99 -2.15
CA ILE A 248 3.89 -2.47 -2.56
C ILE A 248 3.80 -3.38 -3.80
N PRO A 249 4.88 -3.48 -4.58
CA PRO A 249 4.94 -4.44 -5.68
C PRO A 249 4.77 -5.89 -5.21
N LYS A 250 4.43 -6.77 -6.16
CA LYS A 250 4.51 -8.23 -5.95
C LYS A 250 5.96 -8.61 -5.59
N SER A 251 6.09 -9.66 -4.80
CA SER A 251 7.37 -10.16 -4.29
C SER A 251 8.18 -9.12 -3.48
N SER A 252 7.55 -8.08 -2.92
CA SER A 252 8.21 -7.11 -2.04
C SER A 252 8.06 -7.44 -0.56
N PHE A 253 7.27 -8.46 -0.22
CA PHE A 253 7.10 -8.93 1.14
C PHE A 253 7.21 -10.46 1.20
N THR A 254 7.92 -10.95 2.21
CA THR A 254 8.08 -12.39 2.44
C THR A 254 7.52 -12.79 3.80
N PHE A 255 6.65 -13.79 3.79
CA PHE A 255 6.10 -14.42 4.98
C PHE A 255 6.92 -15.67 5.31
N PHE A 256 7.64 -15.63 6.43
CA PHE A 256 8.34 -16.78 6.99
C PHE A 256 7.40 -17.57 7.89
N VAL A 257 7.16 -18.83 7.55
CA VAL A 257 6.21 -19.72 8.21
C VAL A 257 6.90 -20.97 8.72
N LYS A 258 6.48 -21.50 9.87
CA LYS A 258 7.03 -22.76 10.38
C LYS A 258 6.50 -23.95 9.57
N PRO A 259 7.26 -25.06 9.46
CA PRO A 259 6.82 -26.24 8.71
C PRO A 259 5.45 -26.77 9.16
N SER A 260 5.21 -26.82 10.47
CA SER A 260 3.98 -27.35 11.06
C SER A 260 2.76 -26.45 10.83
N ASP A 261 2.98 -25.14 10.64
CA ASP A 261 1.88 -24.19 10.43
C ASP A 261 1.41 -24.17 8.97
N ILE A 262 2.26 -24.56 8.02
CA ILE A 262 1.89 -24.70 6.60
C ILE A 262 0.71 -25.68 6.43
N LEU A 263 0.74 -26.82 7.14
CA LEU A 263 -0.34 -27.82 7.07
C LEU A 263 -1.59 -27.40 7.85
N LYS A 264 -1.43 -26.61 8.92
CA LYS A 264 -2.55 -26.15 9.76
C LYS A 264 -3.34 -25.00 9.12
N HIS A 265 -2.68 -24.20 8.29
CA HIS A 265 -3.23 -22.98 7.69
C HIS A 265 -3.08 -22.96 6.16
N PRO A 266 -3.55 -24.00 5.45
CA PRO A 266 -3.27 -24.16 4.03
C PRO A 266 -3.90 -23.07 3.16
N ASP A 267 -5.05 -22.52 3.57
CA ASP A 267 -5.74 -21.49 2.80
C ASP A 267 -5.05 -20.14 2.92
N GLU A 268 -4.53 -19.78 4.11
CA GLU A 268 -3.73 -18.59 4.30
C GLU A 268 -2.42 -18.66 3.51
N ILE A 269 -1.75 -19.82 3.44
CA ILE A 269 -0.56 -20.03 2.60
C ILE A 269 -0.90 -19.78 1.12
N ARG A 270 -2.01 -20.34 0.64
CA ARG A 270 -2.46 -20.10 -0.75
C ARG A 270 -2.82 -18.64 -0.99
N GLN A 271 -3.43 -17.95 -0.02
CA GLN A 271 -3.73 -16.52 -0.12
C GLN A 271 -2.46 -15.67 -0.24
N ILE A 272 -1.39 -15.99 0.51
CA ILE A 272 -0.11 -15.28 0.38
C ILE A 272 0.44 -15.42 -1.05
N ILE A 273 0.42 -16.63 -1.59
CA ILE A 273 0.91 -16.94 -2.94
C ILE A 273 0.03 -16.27 -4.00
N ALA A 274 -1.30 -16.34 -3.86
CA ALA A 274 -2.25 -15.72 -4.78
C ALA A 274 -2.12 -14.19 -4.81
N ALA A 275 -1.79 -13.57 -3.66
CA ALA A 275 -1.46 -12.15 -3.56
C ALA A 275 -0.10 -11.78 -4.19
N GLY A 276 0.64 -12.76 -4.74
CA GLY A 276 1.94 -12.56 -5.37
C GLY A 276 3.05 -12.21 -4.37
N GLN A 277 2.89 -12.57 -3.10
CA GLN A 277 3.91 -12.38 -2.07
C GLN A 277 4.70 -13.68 -1.86
N ASN A 278 5.90 -13.57 -1.31
CA ASN A 278 6.76 -14.73 -1.15
C ASN A 278 6.43 -15.49 0.13
N VAL A 279 6.55 -16.81 0.08
CA VAL A 279 6.55 -17.68 1.26
C VAL A 279 7.97 -18.19 1.47
N GLY A 280 8.49 -18.02 2.68
CA GLY A 280 9.77 -18.58 3.13
C GLY A 280 9.59 -19.48 4.34
N PHE A 281 10.62 -20.24 4.68
CA PHE A 281 10.57 -21.19 5.79
C PHE A 281 11.25 -20.61 7.04
N LEU A 282 10.51 -20.59 8.15
CA LEU A 282 11.03 -20.27 9.46
C LEU A 282 11.55 -21.56 10.11
N LEU A 283 12.86 -21.78 10.01
CA LEU A 283 13.53 -23.00 10.43
C LEU A 283 13.77 -23.03 11.95
N ASP A 284 13.64 -24.22 12.52
CA ASP A 284 14.09 -24.50 13.87
C ASP A 284 15.61 -24.35 13.99
N ALA A 285 16.08 -23.91 15.16
CA ALA A 285 17.50 -23.66 15.40
C ALA A 285 18.28 -24.92 15.77
N GLU A 286 17.60 -25.92 16.36
CA GLU A 286 18.20 -27.17 16.83
C GLU A 286 18.25 -28.22 15.71
N ASP A 287 17.25 -28.27 14.83
CA ASP A 287 17.26 -29.12 13.63
C ASP A 287 16.81 -28.36 12.37
N PRO A 288 17.69 -27.52 11.79
CA PRO A 288 17.34 -26.77 10.59
C PRO A 288 17.14 -27.64 9.35
N ALA A 289 17.83 -28.79 9.28
CA ALA A 289 17.76 -29.69 8.13
C ALA A 289 16.44 -30.45 8.07
N GLY A 290 16.03 -31.07 9.19
CA GLY A 290 14.72 -31.72 9.28
C GLY A 290 13.59 -30.70 9.09
N SER A 291 13.71 -29.53 9.73
CA SER A 291 12.75 -28.44 9.57
C SER A 291 12.60 -27.99 8.11
N LEU A 292 13.69 -27.92 7.35
CA LEU A 292 13.67 -27.53 5.94
C LEU A 292 12.97 -28.58 5.05
N GLU A 293 13.28 -29.86 5.24
CA GLU A 293 12.68 -30.93 4.45
C GLU A 293 11.17 -31.03 4.72
N ASP A 294 10.76 -30.93 5.98
CA ASP A 294 9.34 -30.87 6.36
C ASP A 294 8.64 -29.66 5.71
N ALA A 295 9.27 -28.49 5.72
CA ALA A 295 8.67 -27.28 5.15
C ALA A 295 8.47 -27.40 3.64
N ARG A 296 9.45 -27.97 2.93
CA ARG A 296 9.39 -28.21 1.49
C ARG A 296 8.27 -29.16 1.13
N GLU A 297 8.19 -30.29 1.81
CA GLU A 297 7.14 -31.27 1.54
C GLU A 297 5.76 -30.69 1.85
N ASN A 298 5.61 -30.01 2.99
CA ASN A 298 4.34 -29.41 3.38
C ASN A 298 3.88 -28.32 2.40
N LEU A 299 4.78 -27.45 1.94
CA LEU A 299 4.46 -26.43 0.95
C LEU A 299 4.07 -27.05 -0.40
N ARG A 300 4.79 -28.09 -0.84
CA ARG A 300 4.47 -28.85 -2.05
C ARG A 300 3.10 -29.52 -1.95
N LEU A 301 2.73 -30.05 -0.79
CA LEU A 301 1.42 -30.66 -0.56
C LEU A 301 0.29 -29.62 -0.64
N VAL A 302 0.45 -28.47 0.02
CA VAL A 302 -0.58 -27.44 0.18
C VAL A 302 -0.77 -26.58 -1.06
N ALA A 303 0.32 -26.11 -1.66
CA ALA A 303 0.31 -25.06 -2.68
C ALA A 303 0.98 -25.47 -4.01
N LYS A 304 1.54 -26.69 -4.09
CA LYS A 304 2.21 -27.21 -5.30
C LYS A 304 3.37 -26.33 -5.80
N CYS A 305 3.97 -25.57 -4.89
CA CYS A 305 5.15 -24.75 -5.15
C CYS A 305 6.30 -25.14 -4.22
N SER A 306 7.49 -24.57 -4.48
CA SER A 306 8.68 -24.71 -3.67
C SER A 306 9.18 -23.34 -3.23
N SER A 307 9.86 -23.28 -2.09
CA SER A 307 10.62 -22.11 -1.68
C SER A 307 12.08 -22.45 -1.40
N ARG A 308 12.97 -21.51 -1.69
CA ARG A 308 14.38 -21.51 -1.27
C ARG A 308 14.65 -20.49 -0.18
N LEU A 309 13.70 -19.62 0.13
CA LEU A 309 13.86 -18.58 1.15
C LEU A 309 13.77 -19.20 2.54
N VAL A 310 14.80 -18.99 3.36
CA VAL A 310 14.84 -19.51 4.73
C VAL A 310 15.26 -18.43 5.71
N ARG A 311 14.72 -18.50 6.92
CA ARG A 311 15.15 -17.72 8.07
C ARG A 311 15.21 -18.66 9.27
N PHE A 312 16.27 -18.55 10.06
CA PHE A 312 16.34 -19.27 11.32
C PHE A 312 15.56 -18.53 12.40
N SER A 313 14.80 -19.24 13.22
CA SER A 313 13.94 -18.66 14.25
C SER A 313 14.66 -17.75 15.25
N VAL A 314 15.94 -18.00 15.49
CA VAL A 314 16.85 -17.23 16.36
C VAL A 314 17.82 -16.32 15.60
N GLY A 315 17.67 -16.21 14.27
CA GLY A 315 18.65 -15.55 13.38
C GLY A 315 19.89 -16.42 13.12
N SER A 316 20.61 -16.17 12.02
CA SER A 316 21.76 -17.01 11.63
C SER A 316 22.92 -17.02 12.64
N SER A 317 23.08 -15.96 13.43
CA SER A 317 24.08 -15.87 14.50
C SER A 317 23.70 -16.65 15.76
N GLY A 318 22.41 -16.94 15.96
CA GLY A 318 21.93 -17.73 17.10
C GLY A 318 21.86 -19.23 16.84
N VAL A 319 22.08 -19.67 15.60
CA VAL A 319 22.03 -21.08 15.21
C VAL A 319 23.32 -21.79 15.62
N LYS A 320 23.18 -22.99 16.19
CA LYS A 320 24.29 -23.84 16.63
C LYS A 320 24.94 -24.61 15.46
N LEU A 321 25.31 -23.88 14.41
CA LEU A 321 26.11 -24.41 13.30
C LEU A 321 27.42 -23.62 13.24
N SER A 322 28.55 -24.29 13.03
CA SER A 322 29.81 -23.63 12.70
C SER A 322 29.67 -22.85 11.37
N ASP A 323 30.66 -22.03 11.02
CA ASP A 323 30.65 -21.32 9.73
C ASP A 323 30.76 -22.30 8.55
N GLU A 324 31.54 -23.37 8.69
CA GLU A 324 31.64 -24.44 7.70
C GLU A 324 30.34 -25.22 7.57
N GLU A 325 29.71 -25.59 8.70
CA GLU A 325 28.42 -26.30 8.70
C GLU A 325 27.30 -25.45 8.10
N TYR A 326 27.30 -24.15 8.39
CA TYR A 326 26.37 -23.20 7.81
C TYR A 326 26.57 -23.05 6.29
N ALA A 327 27.82 -22.86 5.84
CA ALA A 327 28.13 -22.75 4.43
C ALA A 327 27.75 -24.04 3.68
N ALA A 328 28.09 -25.20 4.24
CA ALA A 328 27.73 -26.50 3.71
C ALA A 328 26.20 -26.70 3.67
N PHE A 329 25.47 -26.25 4.69
CA PHE A 329 24.00 -26.28 4.70
C PHE A 329 23.41 -25.45 3.56
N VAL A 330 23.87 -24.20 3.40
CA VAL A 330 23.40 -23.29 2.35
C VAL A 330 23.71 -23.83 0.96
N GLU A 331 24.91 -24.37 0.75
CA GLU A 331 25.33 -24.96 -0.51
C GLU A 331 24.57 -26.24 -0.83
N LYS A 332 24.55 -27.21 0.10
CA LYS A 332 23.90 -28.52 -0.06
C LYS A 332 22.43 -28.39 -0.41
N TYR A 333 21.69 -27.55 0.31
CA TYR A 333 20.25 -27.40 0.11
C TYR A 333 19.90 -26.29 -0.88
N GLY A 334 20.89 -25.53 -1.36
CA GLY A 334 20.69 -24.43 -2.31
C GLY A 334 19.76 -23.33 -1.79
N VAL A 335 19.69 -23.12 -0.47
CA VAL A 335 18.76 -22.16 0.15
C VAL A 335 19.29 -20.71 0.08
N ARG A 336 18.38 -19.77 0.35
CA ARG A 336 18.64 -18.34 0.48
C ARG A 336 18.30 -17.91 1.89
N VAL A 337 19.34 -17.72 2.71
CA VAL A 337 19.16 -17.28 4.09
C VAL A 337 18.89 -15.78 4.11
N TRP A 338 17.87 -15.39 4.87
CA TRP A 338 17.39 -14.02 4.98
C TRP A 338 17.21 -13.60 6.44
N ASP A 339 18.24 -12.98 7.00
CA ASP A 339 18.21 -12.34 8.31
C ASP A 339 17.53 -10.96 8.24
N TYR A 340 17.81 -10.13 9.24
CA TYR A 340 17.28 -8.78 9.39
C TYR A 340 18.29 -7.93 10.16
N ASN A 341 18.28 -6.62 9.93
CA ASN A 341 19.05 -5.67 10.73
C ASN A 341 18.16 -4.72 11.55
N ILE A 342 16.85 -4.75 11.29
CA ILE A 342 15.82 -4.09 12.08
C ILE A 342 14.78 -5.14 12.46
N SER A 343 14.48 -5.24 13.75
CA SER A 343 13.39 -6.07 14.25
C SER A 343 12.33 -5.17 14.86
N SER A 344 11.08 -5.36 14.43
CA SER A 344 9.95 -4.60 14.95
C SER A 344 8.92 -5.55 15.55
N ALA A 345 8.75 -5.46 16.87
CA ALA A 345 7.69 -6.17 17.58
C ALA A 345 6.35 -5.45 17.39
N ASP A 346 5.25 -6.20 17.37
CA ASP A 346 3.90 -5.62 17.32
C ASP A 346 3.57 -4.91 18.64
N LYS A 347 3.85 -3.60 18.66
CA LYS A 347 3.56 -2.69 19.77
C LYS A 347 2.90 -1.42 19.23
N PRO A 348 2.19 -0.64 20.07
CA PRO A 348 1.56 0.61 19.61
C PRO A 348 2.54 1.61 18.98
N ASP A 349 3.82 1.55 19.37
CA ASP A 349 4.90 2.40 18.86
C ASP A 349 5.69 1.79 17.71
N MET A 350 5.19 0.71 17.10
CA MET A 350 5.88 -0.06 16.05
C MET A 350 6.37 0.82 14.88
N TYR A 351 5.53 1.73 14.38
CA TYR A 351 5.93 2.65 13.30
C TYR A 351 7.06 3.58 13.72
N GLU A 352 6.96 4.21 14.90
CA GLU A 352 7.98 5.17 15.35
C GLU A 352 9.34 4.48 15.53
N LYS A 353 9.34 3.23 16.00
CA LYS A 353 10.54 2.39 16.04
C LYS A 353 11.07 2.07 14.66
N MET A 354 10.20 1.63 13.73
CA MET A 354 10.64 1.31 12.37
C MET A 354 11.26 2.52 11.69
N TYR A 355 10.62 3.68 11.81
CA TYR A 355 11.08 4.92 11.22
C TYR A 355 12.36 5.45 11.89
N GLY A 356 12.44 5.41 13.22
CA GLY A 356 13.64 5.75 13.97
C GLY A 356 14.84 4.85 13.61
N GLU A 357 14.60 3.57 13.35
CA GLU A 357 15.67 2.65 12.91
C GLU A 357 16.18 2.95 11.50
N LEU A 358 15.34 3.45 10.58
CA LEU A 358 15.82 3.92 9.26
C LEU A 358 16.84 5.05 9.40
N TYR A 359 16.59 5.95 10.36
CA TYR A 359 17.50 7.03 10.71
C TYR A 359 18.77 6.51 11.41
N ASN A 360 18.65 5.62 12.39
CA ASN A 360 19.79 5.04 13.10
C ASN A 360 20.74 4.27 12.17
N LEU A 361 20.21 3.60 11.14
CA LEU A 361 21.03 2.95 10.12
C LEU A 361 21.91 3.95 9.33
N ALA A 362 21.46 5.21 9.18
CA ALA A 362 22.22 6.29 8.53
C ALA A 362 23.48 6.59 9.33
N SER A 363 23.25 6.88 10.60
CA SER A 363 24.23 7.52 11.47
C SER A 363 25.23 6.52 12.03
N ASN A 364 24.79 5.30 12.32
CA ASN A 364 25.60 4.33 13.08
C ASN A 364 26.18 3.19 12.25
N ARG A 365 25.55 2.82 11.12
CA ARG A 365 25.91 1.61 10.36
C ARG A 365 26.34 1.87 8.93
N GLY A 366 26.10 3.06 8.38
CA GLY A 366 26.46 3.43 7.01
C GLY A 366 25.83 2.53 5.94
N THR A 367 24.77 1.79 6.28
CA THR A 367 24.11 0.87 5.35
C THR A 367 22.88 1.52 4.73
N THR A 368 22.76 1.39 3.42
CA THR A 368 21.57 1.79 2.68
C THR A 368 20.47 0.72 2.71
N ARG A 369 20.77 -0.51 3.17
CA ARG A 369 19.80 -1.61 3.22
C ARG A 369 19.14 -1.69 4.59
N ALA A 370 17.84 -1.46 4.63
CA ALA A 370 16.99 -1.66 5.80
C ALA A 370 16.21 -2.97 5.61
N VAL A 371 16.57 -4.01 6.36
CA VAL A 371 15.93 -5.33 6.27
C VAL A 371 15.12 -5.56 7.54
N PHE A 372 13.81 -5.41 7.40
CA PHE A 372 12.86 -5.52 8.51
C PHE A 372 12.40 -6.95 8.72
N ARG A 373 12.43 -7.38 9.98
CA ARG A 373 11.64 -8.48 10.52
C ARG A 373 10.47 -7.94 11.33
N ILE A 374 9.27 -8.40 10.98
CA ILE A 374 8.02 -8.07 11.67
C ILE A 374 7.44 -9.35 12.28
N THR A 375 6.88 -9.26 13.49
CA THR A 375 5.97 -10.30 14.00
C THR A 375 4.56 -9.75 13.89
N PRO A 376 3.70 -10.22 12.97
CA PRO A 376 2.38 -9.64 12.75
C PRO A 376 1.49 -9.71 13.99
N GLY A 377 0.80 -8.61 14.27
CA GLY A 377 -0.19 -8.48 15.34
C GLY A 377 -1.19 -7.35 15.07
N THR A 378 -1.82 -6.83 16.12
CA THR A 378 -2.92 -5.87 16.02
C THR A 378 -2.47 -4.50 15.50
N ASN A 379 -1.20 -4.13 15.71
CA ASN A 379 -0.67 -2.81 15.34
C ASN A 379 -0.02 -2.81 13.94
N THR A 380 0.33 -3.99 13.43
CA THR A 380 1.12 -4.18 12.21
C THR A 380 0.52 -3.50 10.99
N VAL A 381 -0.80 -3.60 10.77
CA VAL A 381 -1.46 -2.99 9.62
C VAL A 381 -1.37 -1.45 9.68
N SER A 382 -1.58 -0.87 10.86
CA SER A 382 -1.46 0.58 11.05
C SER A 382 -0.02 1.05 10.85
N ALA A 383 0.95 0.30 11.40
CA ALA A 383 2.36 0.64 11.28
C ALA A 383 2.88 0.54 9.83
N LEU A 384 2.54 -0.53 9.12
CA LEU A 384 2.88 -0.69 7.71
C LEU A 384 2.24 0.38 6.84
N ARG A 385 1.00 0.79 7.14
CA ARG A 385 0.32 1.88 6.44
C ARG A 385 1.14 3.17 6.50
N ARG A 386 1.55 3.56 7.70
CA ARG A 386 2.34 4.77 7.96
C ARG A 386 3.74 4.67 7.34
N LEU A 387 4.34 3.48 7.35
CA LEU A 387 5.62 3.25 6.67
C LEU A 387 5.48 3.45 5.15
N PHE A 388 4.47 2.87 4.51
CA PHE A 388 4.24 3.01 3.06
C PHE A 388 3.89 4.44 2.66
N GLU A 389 3.22 5.19 3.53
CA GLU A 389 3.03 6.64 3.35
C GLU A 389 4.38 7.37 3.39
N SER A 390 5.24 7.03 4.35
CA SER A 390 6.57 7.64 4.48
C SER A 390 7.47 7.35 3.29
N VAL A 391 7.39 6.13 2.75
CA VAL A 391 8.13 5.72 1.54
C VAL A 391 7.68 6.53 0.34
N ARG A 392 6.37 6.72 0.15
CA ARG A 392 5.84 7.53 -0.96
C ARG A 392 6.13 9.01 -0.83
N ALA A 393 6.20 9.53 0.39
CA ALA A 393 6.48 10.94 0.65
C ALA A 393 7.96 11.31 0.55
N LYS A 394 8.86 10.32 0.45
CA LYS A 394 10.31 10.53 0.51
C LYS A 394 11.00 9.71 -0.57
N ASP A 395 11.49 10.39 -1.60
CA ASP A 395 12.26 9.77 -2.71
C ASP A 395 13.50 9.00 -2.24
N GLN A 396 13.98 9.31 -1.03
CA GLN A 396 15.10 8.62 -0.40
C GLN A 396 14.75 7.19 0.02
N LEU A 397 13.47 6.84 0.17
CA LEU A 397 13.06 5.53 0.64
C LEU A 397 12.45 4.73 -0.51
N VAL A 398 12.95 3.52 -0.73
CA VAL A 398 12.47 2.64 -1.81
C VAL A 398 12.21 1.25 -1.25
N ILE A 399 11.00 0.75 -1.43
CA ILE A 399 10.68 -0.66 -1.12
C ILE A 399 11.18 -1.53 -2.26
N MET A 400 11.96 -2.54 -1.91
CA MET A 400 12.57 -3.45 -2.86
C MET A 400 11.75 -4.73 -2.98
N SER A 401 11.46 -5.15 -4.21
CA SER A 401 11.14 -6.55 -4.48
C SER A 401 12.36 -7.42 -4.23
N TRP A 402 12.13 -8.61 -3.70
CA TRP A 402 13.17 -9.61 -3.51
C TRP A 402 12.57 -11.01 -3.53
N ASP A 403 13.32 -11.96 -4.05
CA ASP A 403 12.92 -13.37 -4.12
C ASP A 403 14.16 -14.26 -4.00
N GLU A 404 14.03 -15.51 -4.45
CA GLU A 404 15.10 -16.52 -4.42
C GLU A 404 16.30 -16.22 -5.33
N THR A 405 16.15 -15.26 -6.25
CA THR A 405 17.20 -14.79 -7.16
C THR A 405 18.05 -13.69 -6.52
N THR A 406 17.55 -13.05 -5.47
CA THR A 406 18.30 -12.07 -4.67
C THR A 406 19.43 -12.76 -3.89
N ARG A 407 20.59 -12.08 -3.78
CA ARG A 407 21.71 -12.58 -2.95
C ARG A 407 21.28 -12.72 -1.48
N ASN A 408 21.86 -13.69 -0.79
CA ASN A 408 21.63 -13.90 0.65
C ASN A 408 21.83 -12.60 1.44
N TYR A 409 21.03 -12.43 2.49
CA TYR A 409 21.23 -11.40 3.49
C TYR A 409 21.47 -12.09 4.84
N THR A 410 22.71 -12.04 5.31
CA THR A 410 23.13 -12.74 6.54
C THR A 410 23.79 -11.77 7.49
N VAL A 411 23.48 -11.88 8.78
CA VAL A 411 24.12 -11.13 9.87
C VAL A 411 24.86 -12.13 10.74
N ARG A 412 25.96 -12.66 10.20
CA ARG A 412 26.95 -13.45 10.93
C ARG A 412 28.21 -12.63 11.12
#